data_AF-A0A956I0P5-F1
#
_entry.id   AF-A0A956I0P5-F1
#
_cell.length_a   1.000
_cell.length_b   1.000
_cell.length_c   1.000
_cell.angle_alpha   90.00
_cell.angle_beta   90.00
_cell.angle_gamma   90.00
#
_symmetry.space_group_name_H-M   'P 1'
#
loop_
_entity.id
_entity.type
_entity.pdbx_description
1 polymer ?
#
loop_
_entity_poly.entity_id
_entity_poly.type
_entity_poly.pdbx_seq_one_letter_code
_entity_poly.pdbx_strand_id
1 'polypeptide(L)'
;MSAEDVAKHLKRVDKEILAGNEVPDEDRCVNITDLYHRYKWGGVGPTPLPGPACDRFGLVERTADSRWMRHFDGNGRELGVYRTTIGYYWLLRYDASLKQHYLEHVGTAADVDERYGKA
;
A
#
# COMPACT_ATOMS: atom_id res chain seq x y z
N MET A 1 4.53 -0.11 16.07
CA MET A 1 5.11 -1.13 15.16
C MET A 1 6.40 -0.57 14.55
N SER A 2 7.45 -1.38 14.36
CA SER A 2 8.68 -0.95 13.64
C SER A 2 8.53 -1.10 12.13
N ALA A 3 9.47 -0.53 11.34
CA ALA A 3 9.45 -0.69 9.89
C ALA A 3 9.66 -2.16 9.46
N GLU A 4 10.47 -2.90 10.20
CA GLU A 4 10.73 -4.33 9.98
C GLU A 4 9.48 -5.17 10.27
N ASP A 5 8.72 -4.81 11.29
CA ASP A 5 7.45 -5.47 11.60
C ASP A 5 6.41 -5.23 10.49
N VAL A 6 6.36 -4.02 9.93
CA VAL A 6 5.50 -3.74 8.76
C VAL A 6 5.93 -4.61 7.59
N ALA A 7 7.21 -4.64 7.25
CA ALA A 7 7.72 -5.45 6.14
C ALA A 7 7.39 -6.95 6.33
N LYS A 8 7.53 -7.47 7.56
CA LYS A 8 7.15 -8.84 7.90
C LYS A 8 5.64 -9.05 7.77
N HIS A 9 4.82 -8.09 8.21
CA HIS A 9 3.36 -8.15 8.10
C HIS A 9 2.90 -8.20 6.65
N LEU A 10 3.38 -7.28 5.80
CA LEU A 10 3.06 -7.27 4.37
C LEU A 10 3.40 -8.61 3.71
N LYS A 11 4.61 -9.11 3.95
CA LYS A 11 5.07 -10.40 3.40
C LYS A 11 4.28 -11.60 3.94
N ARG A 12 3.83 -11.57 5.19
CA ARG A 12 2.97 -12.61 5.77
C ARG A 12 1.63 -12.63 5.06
N VAL A 13 0.94 -11.49 5.00
CA VAL A 13 -0.39 -11.37 4.37
C VAL A 13 -0.37 -11.89 2.95
N ASP A 14 0.60 -11.45 2.15
CA ASP A 14 0.75 -11.92 0.77
C ASP A 14 0.97 -13.44 0.66
N LYS A 15 1.76 -14.02 1.59
CA LYS A 15 2.00 -15.47 1.62
C LYS A 15 0.77 -16.27 1.99
N GLU A 16 -0.01 -15.80 2.97
CA GLU A 16 -1.26 -16.44 3.38
C GLU A 16 -2.26 -16.45 2.22
N ILE A 17 -2.42 -15.30 1.54
CA ILE A 17 -3.30 -15.19 0.37
C ILE A 17 -2.81 -16.10 -0.77
N LEU A 18 -1.51 -16.13 -1.03
CA LEU A 18 -0.92 -17.03 -2.04
C LEU A 18 -1.16 -18.51 -1.72
N ALA A 19 -1.16 -18.87 -0.44
CA ALA A 19 -1.46 -20.22 0.02
C ALA A 19 -2.95 -20.57 -0.05
N GLY A 20 -3.82 -19.62 -0.42
CA GLY A 20 -5.27 -19.78 -0.43
C GLY A 20 -5.92 -19.70 0.95
N ASN A 21 -5.19 -19.19 1.95
CA ASN A 21 -5.73 -19.02 3.29
C ASN A 21 -6.57 -17.75 3.41
N GLU A 22 -7.58 -17.79 4.27
CA GLU A 22 -8.35 -16.62 4.62
C GLU A 22 -7.49 -15.65 5.45
N VAL A 23 -7.50 -14.38 5.07
CA VAL A 23 -6.82 -13.31 5.81
C VAL A 23 -7.86 -12.26 6.20
N PRO A 24 -8.04 -11.97 7.50
CA PRO A 24 -8.98 -10.97 7.97
C PRO A 24 -8.77 -9.60 7.33
N ASP A 25 -9.85 -8.83 7.17
CA ASP A 25 -9.78 -7.50 6.57
C ASP A 25 -8.88 -6.54 7.37
N GLU A 26 -8.85 -6.68 8.71
CA GLU A 26 -7.94 -5.91 9.58
C GLU A 26 -6.46 -6.20 9.30
N ASP A 27 -6.13 -7.40 8.83
CA ASP A 27 -4.76 -7.78 8.47
C ASP A 27 -4.39 -7.28 7.07
N ARG A 28 -5.38 -7.15 6.17
CA ARG A 28 -5.21 -6.60 4.82
C ARG A 28 -5.00 -5.09 4.83
N CYS A 29 -5.14 -4.42 5.97
CA CYS A 29 -4.91 -2.99 6.12
C CYS A 29 -3.97 -2.71 7.30
N VAL A 30 -2.83 -2.08 7.04
CA VAL A 30 -1.86 -1.78 8.09
C VAL A 30 -1.62 -0.27 8.23
N ASN A 31 -1.83 0.24 9.44
CA ASN A 31 -1.58 1.64 9.76
C ASN A 31 -0.08 1.90 9.90
N ILE A 32 0.45 2.81 9.08
CA ILE A 32 1.88 3.19 9.07
C ILE A 32 2.12 4.63 9.52
N THR A 33 1.10 5.32 10.05
CA THR A 33 1.13 6.75 10.38
C THR A 33 2.30 7.13 11.27
N ASP A 34 2.56 6.36 12.32
CA ASP A 34 3.65 6.64 13.26
C ASP A 34 5.02 6.60 12.57
N LEU A 35 5.24 5.65 11.67
CA LEU A 35 6.48 5.52 10.92
C LEU A 35 6.59 6.63 9.88
N TYR A 36 5.49 6.93 9.21
CA TYR A 36 5.40 8.00 8.22
C TYR A 36 5.81 9.35 8.82
N HIS A 37 5.29 9.68 10.01
CA HIS A 37 5.67 10.89 10.74
C HIS A 37 7.09 10.82 11.32
N ARG A 38 7.46 9.70 11.97
CA ARG A 38 8.77 9.53 12.60
C ARG A 38 9.92 9.71 11.61
N TYR A 39 9.77 9.13 10.41
CA TYR A 39 10.81 9.19 9.38
C TYR A 39 10.62 10.33 8.38
N LYS A 40 9.57 11.16 8.56
CA LYS A 40 9.24 12.27 7.66
C LYS A 40 9.17 11.81 6.20
N TRP A 41 8.49 10.68 5.97
CA TRP A 41 8.27 10.16 4.62
C TRP A 41 7.27 11.00 3.81
N GLY A 42 6.70 12.03 4.41
CA GLY A 42 5.98 13.09 3.73
C GLY A 42 6.59 14.47 3.96
N GLY A 43 6.31 15.37 3.02
CA GLY A 43 6.63 16.79 3.12
C GLY A 43 5.60 17.55 3.95
N VAL A 44 5.10 18.67 3.41
CA VAL A 44 4.07 19.53 4.05
C VAL A 44 2.68 18.87 4.10
N GLY A 45 2.49 17.75 3.40
CA GLY A 45 1.21 17.05 3.30
C GLY A 45 1.35 15.56 3.00
N PRO A 46 0.22 14.86 2.81
CA PRO A 46 0.20 13.46 2.42
C PRO A 46 0.84 13.30 1.03
N THR A 47 1.83 12.42 0.91
CA THR A 47 2.58 12.16 -0.33
C THR A 47 2.86 10.67 -0.47
N PRO A 48 3.20 10.18 -1.67
CA PRO A 48 3.72 8.83 -1.82
C PRO A 48 4.96 8.56 -0.92
N LEU A 49 5.19 7.29 -0.60
CA LEU A 49 6.39 6.84 0.08
C LEU A 49 7.63 7.11 -0.78
N PRO A 50 8.72 7.65 -0.20
CA PRO A 50 9.98 7.81 -0.91
C PRO A 50 10.70 6.47 -1.03
N GLY A 51 11.66 6.37 -1.96
CA GLY A 51 12.47 5.16 -2.19
C GLY A 51 13.01 4.48 -0.92
N PRO A 52 13.64 5.22 0.03
CA PRO A 52 14.12 4.62 1.28
C PRO A 52 13.04 3.99 2.18
N ALA A 53 11.79 4.45 2.08
CA ALA A 53 10.67 3.85 2.79
C ALA A 53 10.22 2.56 2.09
N CYS A 54 10.16 2.59 0.75
CA CYS A 54 9.89 1.41 -0.07
C CYS A 54 10.90 0.29 0.21
N ASP A 55 12.21 0.62 0.24
CA ASP A 55 13.27 -0.34 0.55
C ASP A 55 13.09 -0.97 1.94
N ARG A 56 12.75 -0.17 2.95
CA ARG A 56 12.50 -0.65 4.32
C ARG A 56 11.28 -1.57 4.42
N PHE A 57 10.25 -1.32 3.62
CA PHE A 57 9.04 -2.15 3.58
C PHE A 57 9.15 -3.33 2.61
N GLY A 58 10.23 -3.42 1.82
CA GLY A 58 10.38 -4.44 0.78
C GLY A 58 9.40 -4.25 -0.37
N LEU A 59 9.09 -3.00 -0.68
CA LEU A 59 8.15 -2.57 -1.70
C LEU A 59 8.86 -1.99 -2.92
N VAL A 60 8.25 -2.15 -4.09
CA VAL A 60 8.63 -1.49 -5.34
C VAL A 60 7.51 -0.55 -5.73
N GLU A 61 7.87 0.69 -6.04
CA GLU A 61 6.95 1.75 -6.46
C GLU A 61 6.35 1.44 -7.86
N ARG A 62 5.03 1.66 -8.01
CA ARG A 62 4.24 1.35 -9.21
C ARG A 62 3.18 2.40 -9.54
N THR A 63 3.21 3.57 -8.92
CA THR A 63 2.23 4.64 -9.12
C THR A 63 2.23 5.16 -10.55
N ALA A 64 3.35 5.08 -11.27
CA ALA A 64 3.44 5.44 -12.70
C ALA A 64 2.82 4.39 -13.66
N ASP A 65 2.34 3.24 -13.18
CA ASP A 65 1.70 2.25 -14.05
C ASP A 65 0.36 2.81 -14.55
N SER A 66 0.26 3.01 -15.87
CA SER A 66 -0.88 3.68 -16.51
C SER A 66 -2.21 2.93 -16.35
N ARG A 67 -2.16 1.62 -16.05
CA ARG A 67 -3.37 0.83 -15.70
C ARG A 67 -4.00 1.29 -14.39
N TRP A 68 -3.20 1.90 -13.52
CA TRP A 68 -3.50 2.21 -12.14
C TRP A 68 -3.87 3.68 -11.98
N MET A 69 -3.14 4.59 -12.64
CA MET A 69 -3.31 6.04 -12.48
C MET A 69 -4.74 6.56 -12.68
N ARG A 70 -5.53 5.96 -13.58
CA ARG A 70 -6.91 6.39 -13.85
C ARG A 70 -7.85 6.22 -12.64
N HIS A 71 -7.51 5.33 -11.72
CA HIS A 71 -8.36 4.99 -10.56
C HIS A 71 -7.96 5.73 -9.29
N PHE A 72 -6.75 6.27 -9.25
CA PHE A 72 -6.22 7.02 -8.10
C PHE A 72 -6.41 8.52 -8.21
N ASP A 73 -6.85 9.01 -9.37
CA ASP A 73 -7.11 10.43 -9.65
C ASP A 73 -8.46 10.93 -9.08
N GLY A 74 -9.35 10.01 -8.66
CA GLY A 74 -10.77 10.32 -8.44
C GLY A 74 -11.17 10.85 -7.06
N ASN A 75 -10.49 10.42 -5.98
CA ASN A 75 -10.96 10.68 -4.60
C ASN A 75 -9.94 11.35 -3.68
N GLY A 76 -8.69 11.55 -4.14
CA GLY A 76 -7.63 12.25 -3.39
C GLY A 76 -7.15 11.56 -2.10
N ARG A 77 -7.59 10.32 -1.85
CA ARG A 77 -7.20 9.53 -0.66
C ARG A 77 -6.05 8.59 -0.96
N GLU A 78 -5.89 8.18 -2.19
CA GLU A 78 -4.89 7.23 -2.63
C GLU A 78 -3.62 7.96 -3.06
N LEU A 79 -2.52 7.69 -2.37
CA LEU A 79 -1.28 8.44 -2.52
C LEU A 79 -0.22 7.71 -3.35
N GLY A 80 -0.32 6.39 -3.49
CA GLY A 80 0.64 5.65 -4.32
C GLY A 80 0.41 4.15 -4.32
N VAL A 81 0.90 3.49 -5.36
CA VAL A 81 0.76 2.05 -5.57
C VAL A 81 2.12 1.38 -5.41
N TYR A 82 2.15 0.27 -4.69
CA TYR A 82 3.37 -0.46 -4.40
C TYR A 82 3.16 -1.95 -4.61
N ARG A 83 4.26 -2.65 -4.88
CA ARG A 83 4.24 -4.09 -5.09
C ARG A 83 5.31 -4.75 -4.24
N THR A 84 4.96 -5.83 -3.56
CA THR A 84 5.95 -6.65 -2.87
C THR A 84 6.74 -7.51 -3.86
N THR A 85 7.84 -8.10 -3.40
CA THR A 85 8.68 -8.99 -4.21
C THR A 85 7.97 -10.24 -4.70
N ILE A 86 6.96 -10.73 -3.99
CA ILE A 86 6.17 -11.92 -4.37
C ILE A 86 4.96 -11.59 -5.25
N GLY A 87 4.72 -10.30 -5.49
CA GLY A 87 3.98 -9.84 -6.65
C GLY A 87 2.60 -9.27 -6.39
N TYR A 88 2.19 -9.21 -5.13
CA TYR A 88 0.94 -8.60 -4.68
C TYR A 88 1.10 -7.08 -4.51
N TYR A 89 -0.01 -6.38 -4.71
CA TYR A 89 -0.08 -4.94 -4.72
C TYR A 89 -0.69 -4.42 -3.42
N TRP A 90 -0.13 -3.30 -2.97
CA TRP A 90 -0.51 -2.55 -1.80
C TRP A 90 -0.70 -1.09 -2.17
N LEU A 91 -1.74 -0.48 -1.60
CA LEU A 91 -2.13 0.89 -1.86
C LEU A 91 -1.85 1.74 -0.63
N LEU A 92 -1.08 2.82 -0.78
CA LEU A 92 -0.99 3.85 0.26
C LEU A 92 -2.24 4.72 0.20
N ARG A 93 -2.95 4.79 1.32
CA ARG A 93 -4.13 5.62 1.50
C ARG A 93 -3.94 6.60 2.65
N TYR A 94 -4.59 7.74 2.54
CA TYR A 94 -4.70 8.76 3.57
C TYR A 94 -6.16 9.01 3.91
N ASP A 95 -6.48 8.82 5.19
CA ASP A 95 -7.75 9.24 5.75
C ASP A 95 -7.59 10.64 6.35
N ALA A 96 -8.18 11.64 5.69
CA ALA A 96 -8.12 13.03 6.14
C ALA A 96 -8.88 13.29 7.45
N SER A 97 -9.92 12.51 7.75
CA SER A 97 -10.72 12.67 8.97
C SER A 97 -9.95 12.20 10.21
N LEU A 98 -9.19 11.11 10.06
CA LEU A 98 -8.34 10.55 11.12
C LEU A 98 -6.90 11.07 11.06
N LYS A 99 -6.51 11.72 9.96
CA LYS A 99 -5.13 12.11 9.63
C LYS A 99 -4.17 10.92 9.66
N GLN A 100 -4.60 9.77 9.13
CA GLN A 100 -3.86 8.51 9.20
C GLN A 100 -3.49 7.98 7.81
N HIS A 101 -2.33 7.32 7.75
CA HIS A 101 -1.77 6.68 6.57
C HIS A 101 -1.83 5.16 6.72
N TYR A 102 -2.31 4.49 5.68
CA TYR A 102 -2.50 3.04 5.66
C TYR A 102 -1.93 2.43 4.39
N LEU A 103 -1.42 1.20 4.51
CA LEU A 103 -1.19 0.34 3.36
C LEU A 103 -2.32 -0.70 3.31
N GLU A 104 -3.06 -0.73 2.22
CA GLU A 104 -4.16 -1.67 1.98
C GLU A 104 -3.78 -2.67 0.89
N HIS A 105 -3.92 -3.96 1.17
CA HIS A 105 -3.69 -5.03 0.20
C HIS A 105 -4.83 -5.03 -0.84
N VAL A 106 -4.47 -4.90 -2.12
CA VAL A 106 -5.44 -4.79 -3.21
C VAL A 106 -5.43 -5.99 -4.16
N GLY A 107 -4.57 -6.98 -3.92
CA GLY A 107 -4.53 -8.22 -4.70
C GLY A 107 -3.40 -8.27 -5.72
N THR A 108 -3.56 -9.12 -6.72
CA THR A 108 -2.68 -9.21 -7.88
C THR A 108 -2.98 -8.12 -8.90
N ALA A 109 -2.20 -8.04 -9.98
CA ALA A 109 -2.52 -7.15 -11.09
C ALA A 109 -3.89 -7.46 -11.72
N ALA A 110 -4.27 -8.73 -11.80
CA ALA A 110 -5.56 -9.14 -12.38
C ALA A 110 -6.75 -8.73 -11.49
N ASP A 111 -6.64 -8.96 -10.18
CA ASP A 111 -7.69 -8.57 -9.21
C ASP A 111 -7.95 -7.06 -9.24
N VAL A 112 -6.88 -6.28 -9.41
CA VAL A 112 -6.99 -4.83 -9.51
C VAL A 112 -7.54 -4.42 -10.88
N ASP A 113 -7.06 -4.99 -11.98
CA ASP A 113 -7.63 -4.71 -13.31
C ASP A 113 -9.13 -5.04 -13.34
N GLU A 114 -9.60 -6.08 -12.64
CA GLU A 114 -11.03 -6.38 -12.49
C GLU A 114 -11.78 -5.36 -11.63
N ARG A 115 -11.22 -5.01 -10.47
CA ARG A 115 -11.86 -4.14 -9.47
C ARG A 115 -11.90 -2.68 -9.91
N TYR A 116 -10.87 -2.26 -10.62
CA TYR A 116 -10.64 -0.86 -10.96
C TYR A 116 -10.66 -0.64 -12.47
N GLY A 117 -10.03 -1.50 -13.28
CA GLY A 117 -9.83 -1.35 -14.74
C GLY A 117 -11.06 -1.25 -15.65
N LYS A 118 -12.28 -1.08 -15.11
CA LYS A 118 -13.42 -0.61 -15.89
C LYS A 118 -13.27 0.88 -16.19
N ALA A 119 -12.83 1.15 -17.41
CA ALA A 119 -12.98 2.43 -18.12
C ALA A 119 -14.44 2.67 -18.52
#